data_AF-A0A7S4A5A3-F1
#
_entry.id   AF-A0A7S4A5A3-F1
#
_cell.length_a   1.000
_cell.length_b   1.000
_cell.length_c   1.000
_cell.angle_alpha   90.00
_cell.angle_beta   90.00
_cell.angle_gamma   90.00
#
_symmetry.space_group_name_H-M   'P 1'
#
loop_
_entity.id
_entity.type
_entity.pdbx_description
1 polymer ?
#
loop_
_entity_poly.entity_id
_entity_poly.type
_entity_poly.pdbx_seq_one_letter_code
_entity_poly.pdbx_strand_id
1 'polypeptide(L)'
;MAAGTEHSVAAATHEAKQPLDISRPPAGILIVDNFLDEAEISDALTQLDRLEQERGDQQTATCPAKRQFLINVPAVADRLRSEIDASLGLVPIEATEGGAPQQEWLPARVMHGPTAEHRDEPQSAAPWAQSLDATRQLDANKEAYRGGYIAIVYLGGDGALVLGSGPAAREVPVVPGRLVAWPNTDFVHSAVGHERRLLGPLAVVPGDRTAPLWLTVIASAVGGSPIFKGIMCAIIAWLIAQLTMGIVFLDDDSKCSSNAAPFGLAIWNLTSFCWKAFIMAYFVIFLKGTEDERKARFHRQVTFYLLVIHWVWIILGLVITINIDISGSHSSCPSGLYWFTVLSIAALYVNMSLMMVPVALEYTKWQALAIGGPIVGACAVVALALATEVPWFGVILVAASTFPTLVILNLVAIDVRKFIFYKAYLLEEIEKLEHKLAKAKQEDEPGSVDEYSRKLADRRAELASLGNSSTRAPREGEVVEAASVGIIPPGGVEVEAPPGRLGLRFETGTGHQVISVSASSPLAGRVSVGDRLVSIRAPGREFYCGSLRTGSDIVAEFRATAGTKRVLTFARDSKRQSLLQAH
;
A
#
# COMPACT_ATOMS: atom_id res chain seq x y z
N MET A 1 -24.90 -58.62 5.26
CA MET A 1 -23.91 -58.01 4.35
C MET A 1 -23.86 -56.53 4.68
N ALA A 2 -22.91 -56.11 5.50
CA ALA A 2 -22.63 -54.71 5.78
C ALA A 2 -21.11 -54.55 5.60
N ALA A 3 -20.72 -53.88 4.52
CA ALA A 3 -19.32 -53.58 4.24
C ALA A 3 -18.95 -52.31 5.00
N GLY A 4 -18.11 -52.47 6.03
CA GLY A 4 -17.46 -51.36 6.72
C GLY A 4 -16.27 -50.88 5.89
N THR A 5 -16.30 -49.61 5.51
CA THR A 5 -15.16 -48.90 4.92
C THR A 5 -14.29 -48.36 6.05
N GLU A 6 -13.16 -49.02 6.32
CA GLU A 6 -12.10 -48.49 7.16
C GLU A 6 -11.37 -47.37 6.40
N HIS A 7 -11.55 -46.12 6.85
CA HIS A 7 -10.70 -45.02 6.45
C HIS A 7 -9.35 -45.13 7.18
N SER A 8 -8.37 -45.72 6.50
CA SER A 8 -6.95 -45.64 6.84
C SER A 8 -6.49 -44.18 6.81
N VAL A 9 -6.45 -43.53 7.97
CA VAL A 9 -5.71 -42.27 8.17
C VAL A 9 -4.23 -42.61 8.04
N ALA A 10 -3.64 -42.26 6.90
CA ALA A 10 -2.20 -42.36 6.69
C ALA A 10 -1.50 -41.49 7.75
N ALA A 11 -0.90 -42.14 8.75
CA ALA A 11 0.01 -41.49 9.68
C ALA A 11 1.21 -40.98 8.87
N ALA A 12 1.24 -39.66 8.62
CA ALA A 12 2.42 -39.00 8.11
C ALA A 12 3.54 -39.23 9.13
N THR A 13 4.46 -40.13 8.82
CA THR A 13 5.70 -40.31 9.56
C THR A 13 6.45 -38.99 9.50
N HIS A 14 6.39 -38.22 10.59
CA HIS A 14 7.24 -37.07 10.80
C HIS A 14 8.70 -37.56 10.74
N GLU A 15 9.36 -37.37 9.60
CA GLU A 15 10.81 -37.42 9.52
C GLU A 15 11.33 -36.43 10.57
N ALA A 16 12.00 -36.96 11.60
CA ALA A 16 12.51 -36.15 12.69
C ALA A 16 13.50 -35.14 12.12
N LYS A 17 13.15 -33.85 12.17
CA LYS A 17 14.05 -32.77 11.75
C LYS A 17 15.31 -32.86 12.60
N GLN A 18 16.47 -32.85 11.95
CA GLN A 18 17.73 -32.91 12.67
C GLN A 18 17.90 -31.64 13.50
N PRO A 19 18.15 -31.74 14.83
CA PRO A 19 18.47 -30.58 15.64
C PRO A 19 19.72 -29.91 15.08
N LEU A 20 19.69 -28.58 15.03
CA LEU A 20 20.84 -27.81 14.57
C LEU A 20 22.00 -28.01 15.54
N ASP A 21 23.19 -28.33 15.00
CA ASP A 21 24.43 -28.20 15.77
C ASP A 21 24.69 -26.71 16.00
N ILE A 22 24.31 -26.24 17.19
CA ILE A 22 24.41 -24.82 17.58
C ILE A 22 25.86 -24.35 17.58
N SER A 23 26.85 -25.25 17.67
CA SER A 23 28.26 -24.89 17.57
C SER A 23 28.68 -24.42 16.16
N ARG A 24 27.85 -24.69 15.14
CA ARG A 24 28.06 -24.31 13.74
C ARG A 24 26.72 -23.91 13.10
N PRO A 25 26.17 -22.73 13.44
CA PRO A 25 24.93 -22.28 12.85
C PRO A 25 25.08 -22.13 11.31
N PRO A 26 23.98 -22.24 10.54
CA PRO A 26 24.03 -22.02 9.11
C PRO A 26 24.61 -20.65 8.79
N ALA A 27 25.27 -20.51 7.63
CA ALA A 27 25.90 -19.26 7.24
C ALA A 27 24.90 -18.08 7.32
N GLY A 28 25.26 -17.06 8.09
CA GLY A 28 24.45 -15.87 8.31
C GLY A 28 23.44 -15.96 9.47
N ILE A 29 23.31 -17.09 10.16
CA ILE A 29 22.47 -17.19 11.37
C ILE A 29 23.34 -17.00 12.61
N LEU A 30 22.96 -16.04 13.45
CA LEU A 30 23.58 -15.77 14.74
C LEU A 30 22.72 -16.39 15.84
N ILE A 31 23.34 -17.20 16.70
CA ILE A 31 22.72 -17.74 17.91
C ILE A 31 23.64 -17.42 19.07
N VAL A 32 23.15 -16.67 20.06
CA VAL A 32 23.90 -16.30 21.27
C VAL A 32 23.11 -16.76 22.47
N ASP A 33 23.66 -17.75 23.18
CA ASP A 33 23.14 -18.19 24.48
C ASP A 33 23.54 -17.23 25.59
N ASN A 34 22.70 -17.13 26.63
CA ASN A 34 22.90 -16.23 27.77
C ASN A 34 23.10 -14.76 27.34
N PHE A 35 22.39 -14.33 26.28
CA PHE A 35 22.41 -12.94 25.83
C PHE A 35 21.68 -12.00 26.81
N LEU A 36 20.66 -12.51 27.51
CA LEU A 36 20.10 -11.90 28.71
C LEU A 36 20.50 -12.73 29.93
N ASP A 37 20.75 -12.06 31.05
CA ASP A 37 20.92 -12.73 32.33
C ASP A 37 19.56 -13.08 32.98
N GLU A 38 19.58 -13.89 34.04
CA GLU A 38 18.37 -14.32 34.73
C GLU A 38 17.54 -13.16 35.32
N ALA A 39 18.20 -12.09 35.75
CA ALA A 39 17.53 -10.92 36.34
C ALA A 39 16.78 -10.13 35.25
N GLU A 40 17.42 -9.88 34.11
CA GLU A 40 16.82 -9.21 32.96
C GLU A 40 15.64 -10.01 32.39
N ILE A 41 15.76 -11.34 32.32
CA ILE A 41 14.67 -12.24 31.91
C ILE A 41 13.49 -12.11 32.88
N SER A 42 13.75 -12.19 34.18
CA SER A 42 12.73 -12.09 35.24
C SER A 42 12.01 -10.75 35.20
N ASP A 43 12.74 -9.64 35.05
CA ASP A 43 12.18 -8.30 34.97
C ASP A 43 11.33 -8.10 33.71
N ALA A 44 11.82 -8.58 32.56
CA ALA A 44 11.09 -8.53 31.29
C ALA A 44 9.79 -9.36 31.35
N LEU A 45 9.83 -10.57 31.91
CA LEU A 45 8.66 -11.43 32.09
C LEU A 45 7.64 -10.79 33.04
N THR A 46 8.09 -10.22 34.16
CA THR A 46 7.22 -9.54 35.13
C THR A 46 6.46 -8.36 34.48
N GLN A 47 7.15 -7.55 33.68
CA GLN A 47 6.51 -6.47 32.93
C GLN A 47 5.49 -6.99 31.91
N LEU A 48 5.84 -8.06 31.19
CA LEU A 48 4.99 -8.68 30.18
C LEU A 48 3.72 -9.27 30.80
N ASP A 49 3.84 -10.02 31.90
CA ASP A 49 2.72 -10.60 32.64
C ASP A 49 1.75 -9.54 33.16
N ARG A 50 2.30 -8.43 33.70
CA ARG A 50 1.47 -7.30 34.14
C ARG A 50 0.64 -6.72 32.98
N LEU A 51 1.26 -6.49 31.83
CA LEU A 51 0.59 -5.95 30.65
C LEU A 51 -0.43 -6.93 30.05
N GLU A 52 -0.16 -8.23 30.11
CA GLU A 52 -1.12 -9.26 29.70
C GLU A 52 -2.36 -9.27 30.61
N GLN A 53 -2.16 -9.14 31.92
CA GLN A 53 -3.24 -9.08 32.90
C GLN A 53 -4.10 -7.82 32.70
N GLU A 54 -3.47 -6.64 32.61
CA GLU A 54 -4.15 -5.36 32.37
C GLU A 54 -5.01 -5.37 31.09
N ARG A 55 -4.53 -6.04 30.03
CA ARG A 55 -5.28 -6.16 28.77
C ARG A 55 -6.37 -7.23 28.85
N GLY A 56 -6.13 -8.34 29.56
CA GLY A 56 -7.11 -9.41 29.76
C GLY A 56 -8.40 -8.90 30.39
N ASP A 57 -8.29 -7.94 31.30
CA ASP A 57 -9.43 -7.30 31.97
C ASP A 57 -10.24 -6.37 31.03
N GLN A 58 -9.61 -5.87 29.96
CA GLN A 58 -10.21 -4.89 29.05
C GLN A 58 -10.79 -5.49 27.76
N GLN A 59 -10.32 -6.66 27.32
CA GLN A 59 -10.71 -7.24 26.02
C GLN A 59 -11.55 -8.51 26.17
N THR A 60 -12.87 -8.33 26.10
CA THR A 60 -13.80 -9.42 25.81
C THR A 60 -13.67 -9.86 24.35
N ALA A 61 -13.03 -11.03 24.17
CA ALA A 61 -13.27 -12.00 23.10
C ALA A 61 -12.88 -11.72 21.62
N THR A 62 -12.14 -10.68 21.25
CA THR A 62 -11.75 -10.49 19.83
C THR A 62 -10.25 -10.75 19.55
N CYS A 63 -10.01 -11.97 19.05
CA CYS A 63 -8.80 -12.47 18.38
C CYS A 63 -7.51 -12.62 19.23
N PRO A 64 -7.20 -13.84 19.73
CA PRO A 64 -5.99 -14.12 20.52
C PRO A 64 -4.68 -14.08 19.72
N ALA A 65 -4.72 -13.85 18.41
CA ALA A 65 -3.64 -14.26 17.52
C ALA A 65 -2.36 -13.42 17.59
N LYS A 66 -2.36 -12.17 18.08
CA LYS A 66 -1.13 -11.34 18.21
C LYS A 66 -1.26 -10.30 19.32
N ARG A 67 -0.91 -10.66 20.55
CA ARG A 67 -0.72 -9.69 21.62
C ARG A 67 0.69 -9.13 21.55
N GLN A 68 0.79 -7.86 21.16
CA GLN A 68 2.03 -7.12 21.19
C GLN A 68 1.99 -6.08 22.30
N PHE A 69 3.11 -5.99 23.02
CA PHE A 69 3.35 -5.11 24.14
C PHE A 69 4.65 -4.34 23.92
N LEU A 70 4.85 -3.27 24.69
CA LEU A 70 6.13 -2.58 24.80
C LEU A 70 6.59 -2.72 26.24
N ILE A 71 7.80 -3.21 26.45
CA ILE A 71 8.40 -3.33 27.78
C ILE A 71 9.73 -2.57 27.81
N ASN A 72 10.10 -2.11 29.00
CA ASN A 72 11.33 -1.37 29.23
C ASN A 72 12.47 -2.36 29.54
N VAL A 73 13.44 -2.43 28.65
CA VAL A 73 14.62 -3.31 28.71
C VAL A 73 15.85 -2.48 28.31
N PRO A 74 16.36 -1.64 29.22
CA PRO A 74 17.45 -0.73 28.90
C PRO A 74 18.71 -1.52 28.49
N ALA A 75 19.54 -0.95 27.64
CA ALA A 75 20.77 -1.55 27.08
C ALA A 75 20.60 -2.77 26.16
N VAL A 76 19.47 -3.50 26.18
CA VAL A 76 19.26 -4.69 25.34
C VAL A 76 19.37 -4.35 23.85
N ALA A 77 18.82 -3.20 23.43
CA ALA A 77 18.88 -2.75 22.04
C ALA A 77 20.32 -2.57 21.53
N ASP A 78 21.17 -1.93 22.34
CA ASP A 78 22.55 -1.63 21.97
C ASP A 78 23.44 -2.88 22.00
N ARG A 79 23.23 -3.76 22.99
CA ARG A 79 23.89 -5.08 23.03
C ARG A 79 23.51 -5.91 21.82
N LEU A 80 22.23 -5.97 21.45
CA LEU A 80 21.73 -6.73 20.30
C LEU A 80 22.40 -6.28 19.00
N ARG A 81 22.48 -4.97 18.76
CA ARG A 81 23.21 -4.42 17.61
C ARG A 81 24.69 -4.78 17.63
N SER A 82 25.33 -4.72 18.81
CA SER A 82 26.75 -5.06 18.98
C SER A 82 27.06 -6.51 18.69
N GLU A 83 26.23 -7.44 19.14
CA GLU A 83 26.40 -8.86 18.82
C GLU A 83 26.25 -9.12 17.31
N ILE A 84 25.28 -8.48 16.66
CA ILE A 84 25.08 -8.62 15.21
C ILE A 84 26.27 -8.03 14.44
N ASP A 85 26.69 -6.80 14.76
CA ASP A 85 27.84 -6.16 14.11
C ASP A 85 29.13 -6.98 14.30
N ALA A 86 29.38 -7.47 15.52
CA ALA A 86 30.54 -8.29 15.84
C ALA A 86 30.53 -9.60 15.06
N SER A 87 29.37 -10.28 14.97
CA SER A 87 29.23 -11.53 14.22
C SER A 87 29.51 -11.37 12.72
N LEU A 88 29.33 -10.15 12.19
CA LEU A 88 29.56 -9.80 10.79
C LEU A 88 30.93 -9.16 10.54
N GLY A 89 31.75 -8.98 11.59
CA GLY A 89 33.04 -8.30 11.50
C GLY A 89 32.91 -6.83 11.07
N LEU A 90 31.76 -6.20 11.35
CA LEU A 90 31.51 -4.80 11.01
C LEU A 90 32.06 -3.90 12.10
N VAL A 91 32.79 -2.86 11.69
CA VAL A 91 33.11 -1.73 12.57
C VAL A 91 31.89 -0.81 12.54
N PRO A 92 31.21 -0.57 13.69
CA PRO A 92 30.03 0.28 13.72
C PRO A 92 30.37 1.66 13.15
N ILE A 93 29.53 2.19 12.27
CA ILE A 93 29.62 3.60 11.91
C ILE A 93 29.19 4.35 13.16
N GLU A 94 30.16 4.88 13.91
CA GLU A 94 29.88 5.74 15.05
C GLU A 94 29.01 6.89 14.54
N ALA A 95 27.88 7.11 15.22
CA ALA A 95 27.00 8.21 14.92
C ALA A 95 27.81 9.50 15.01
N THR A 96 28.12 10.10 13.86
CA THR A 96 28.74 11.42 13.80
C THR A 96 27.87 12.38 14.61
N GLU A 97 28.36 12.79 15.77
CA GLU A 97 27.73 13.73 16.71
C GLU A 97 26.21 13.50 16.89
N GLY A 98 25.83 12.45 17.62
CA GLY A 98 24.42 12.21 17.96
C GLY A 98 24.10 10.95 18.78
N GLY A 99 25.02 9.97 18.85
CA GLY A 99 24.76 8.69 19.51
C GLY A 99 23.73 7.84 18.76
N ALA A 100 23.76 6.52 18.99
CA ALA A 100 22.64 5.67 18.59
C ALA A 100 21.36 6.13 19.32
N PRO A 101 20.17 6.08 18.69
CA PRO A 101 18.95 6.34 19.43
C PRO A 101 18.84 5.32 20.56
N GLN A 102 18.88 5.81 21.80
CA GLN A 102 18.63 4.98 22.98
C GLN A 102 17.20 4.46 22.88
N GLN A 103 17.07 3.15 22.66
CA GLN A 103 15.79 2.46 22.58
C GLN A 103 15.64 1.58 23.81
N GLU A 104 15.14 2.18 24.89
CA GLU A 104 14.87 1.49 26.14
C GLU A 104 13.60 0.61 26.04
N TRP A 105 12.66 0.99 25.17
CA TRP A 105 11.39 0.28 25.01
C TRP A 105 11.43 -0.61 23.78
N LEU A 106 11.32 -1.93 23.99
CA LEU A 106 11.30 -2.90 22.92
C LEU A 106 9.95 -3.61 22.83
N PRO A 107 9.50 -3.97 21.61
CA PRO A 107 8.30 -4.76 21.43
C PRO A 107 8.50 -6.17 21.97
N ALA A 108 7.54 -6.61 22.78
CA ALA A 108 7.47 -7.96 23.33
C ALA A 108 6.17 -8.65 22.89
N ARG A 109 6.22 -9.97 22.75
CA ARG A 109 5.08 -10.79 22.30
C ARG A 109 4.96 -12.07 23.12
N VAL A 110 3.71 -12.47 23.34
CA VAL A 110 3.34 -13.83 23.75
C VAL A 110 2.64 -14.50 22.58
N MET A 111 3.21 -15.60 22.11
CA MET A 111 2.72 -16.35 20.96
C MET A 111 2.29 -17.74 21.42
N HIS A 112 1.05 -18.11 21.13
CA HIS A 112 0.52 -19.43 21.44
C HIS A 112 0.41 -20.29 20.19
N GLY A 113 0.71 -21.59 20.34
CA GLY A 113 0.62 -22.61 19.30
C GLY A 113 1.71 -22.51 18.23
N PRO A 114 1.70 -23.41 17.25
CA PRO A 114 2.64 -23.36 16.13
C PRO A 114 2.35 -22.16 15.22
N THR A 115 3.40 -21.58 14.63
CA THR A 115 3.28 -20.60 13.54
C THR A 115 3.56 -21.30 12.21
N ALA A 116 2.75 -21.00 11.20
CA ALA A 116 2.96 -21.51 9.85
C ALA A 116 4.23 -20.91 9.22
N GLU A 117 4.74 -21.53 8.16
CA GLU A 117 5.85 -20.98 7.37
C GLU A 117 5.49 -19.60 6.82
N HIS A 118 6.31 -18.62 7.17
CA HIS A 118 6.14 -17.23 6.73
C HIS A 118 7.49 -16.55 6.56
N ARG A 119 7.42 -15.34 6.02
CA ARG A 119 8.52 -14.38 5.98
C ARG A 119 8.13 -13.19 6.83
N ASP A 120 9.11 -12.58 7.46
CA ASP A 120 8.87 -11.31 8.13
C ASP A 120 9.05 -10.17 7.12
N GLU A 121 8.12 -9.23 7.12
CA GLU A 121 8.27 -7.97 6.39
C GLU A 121 8.36 -6.81 7.38
N PRO A 122 9.26 -5.84 7.17
CA PRO A 122 9.24 -4.59 7.93
C PRO A 122 7.96 -3.81 7.56
N GLN A 123 6.96 -3.72 8.45
CA GLN A 123 5.75 -2.92 8.19
C GLN A 123 5.93 -1.45 8.57
N SER A 124 6.53 -1.13 9.72
CA SER A 124 6.64 0.24 10.22
C SER A 124 7.58 0.36 11.44
N ALA A 125 8.15 1.55 11.65
CA ALA A 125 8.75 1.88 12.94
C ALA A 125 7.68 1.91 14.04
N ALA A 126 8.06 1.62 15.28
CA ALA A 126 7.14 1.70 16.42
C ALA A 126 6.44 3.08 16.46
N PRO A 127 5.15 3.18 16.84
CA PRO A 127 4.34 4.40 16.70
C PRO A 127 4.94 5.67 17.34
N TRP A 128 5.79 5.52 18.35
CA TRP A 128 6.46 6.62 19.04
C TRP A 128 7.71 7.15 18.32
N ALA A 129 8.14 6.50 17.24
CA ALA A 129 9.14 7.06 16.32
C ALA A 129 8.50 8.06 15.34
N GLN A 130 7.17 8.25 15.33
CA GLN A 130 6.47 9.03 14.30
C GLN A 130 6.57 10.55 14.52
N SER A 131 7.74 11.13 14.25
CA SER A 131 7.76 12.44 13.61
C SER A 131 7.49 12.26 12.11
N LEU A 132 6.89 13.26 11.44
CA LEU A 132 6.67 13.23 9.98
C LEU A 132 7.99 13.00 9.18
N ASP A 133 9.14 13.36 9.76
CA ASP A 133 10.47 13.09 9.20
C ASP A 133 10.86 11.61 9.30
N ALA A 134 10.48 10.93 10.38
CA ALA A 134 10.71 9.51 10.55
C ALA A 134 9.89 8.67 9.56
N THR A 135 8.68 9.10 9.18
CA THR A 135 7.84 8.43 8.19
C THR A 135 8.40 8.53 6.77
N ARG A 136 9.22 9.55 6.45
CA ARG A 136 9.91 9.67 5.14
C ARG A 136 11.28 8.99 5.12
N GLN A 137 12.03 9.02 6.22
CA GLN A 137 13.19 8.12 6.41
C GLN A 137 12.75 6.65 6.37
N LEU A 138 11.52 6.36 6.79
CA LEU A 138 10.88 5.03 6.75
C LEU A 138 10.98 4.39 5.37
N ASP A 139 10.61 5.08 4.30
CA ASP A 139 10.58 4.49 2.95
C ASP A 139 11.98 4.34 2.35
N ALA A 140 12.88 5.30 2.60
CA ALA A 140 14.29 5.20 2.18
C ALA A 140 15.04 4.07 2.91
N ASN A 141 14.65 3.77 4.17
CA ASN A 141 15.30 2.75 4.97
C ASN A 141 14.67 1.36 4.81
N LYS A 142 13.47 1.23 4.23
CA LYS A 142 12.83 -0.09 4.02
C LYS A 142 13.71 -1.08 3.26
N GLU A 143 14.45 -0.61 2.25
CA GLU A 143 15.41 -1.45 1.53
C GLU A 143 16.60 -1.87 2.41
N ALA A 144 17.12 -0.95 3.23
CA ALA A 144 18.17 -1.26 4.20
C ALA A 144 17.72 -2.32 5.22
N TYR A 145 16.49 -2.22 5.73
CA TYR A 145 15.94 -3.26 6.62
C TYR A 145 15.65 -4.58 5.89
N ARG A 146 15.20 -4.55 4.63
CA ARG A 146 15.05 -5.77 3.81
C ARG A 146 16.38 -6.48 3.55
N GLY A 147 17.45 -5.72 3.39
CA GLY A 147 18.82 -6.24 3.31
C GLY A 147 19.48 -6.50 4.67
N GLY A 148 18.80 -6.19 5.77
CA GLY A 148 19.31 -6.28 7.13
C GLY A 148 19.10 -7.65 7.78
N TYR A 149 18.93 -7.65 9.10
CA TYR A 149 18.72 -8.84 9.92
C TYR A 149 17.40 -8.78 10.66
N ILE A 150 16.80 -9.93 10.92
CA ILE A 150 15.73 -10.10 11.89
C ILE A 150 16.32 -10.73 13.14
N ALA A 151 15.98 -10.20 14.30
CA ALA A 151 16.43 -10.67 15.59
C ALA A 151 15.26 -10.92 16.55
N ILE A 152 15.32 -12.01 17.28
CA ILE A 152 14.43 -12.32 18.41
C ILE A 152 15.27 -12.65 19.64
N VAL A 153 14.76 -12.28 20.81
CA VAL A 153 15.36 -12.68 22.09
C VAL A 153 14.32 -13.44 22.89
N TYR A 154 14.57 -14.71 23.19
CA TYR A 154 13.62 -15.52 23.93
C TYR A 154 13.61 -15.16 25.42
N LEU A 155 12.43 -14.91 25.96
CA LEU A 155 12.22 -14.69 27.40
C LEU A 155 11.77 -15.98 28.10
N GLY A 156 11.04 -16.85 27.39
CA GLY A 156 10.56 -18.11 27.93
C GLY A 156 9.66 -18.86 26.94
N GLY A 157 9.21 -20.05 27.34
CA GLY A 157 8.31 -20.89 26.54
C GLY A 157 8.90 -22.24 26.16
N ASP A 158 8.26 -22.92 25.22
CA ASP A 158 8.60 -24.26 24.73
C ASP A 158 8.76 -24.32 23.19
N GLY A 159 9.25 -25.47 22.72
CA GLY A 159 9.39 -25.78 21.30
C GLY A 159 10.64 -25.21 20.65
N ALA A 160 10.51 -24.81 19.38
CA ALA A 160 11.65 -24.40 18.55
C ALA A 160 11.24 -23.39 17.47
N LEU A 161 12.17 -22.50 17.13
CA LEU A 161 12.16 -21.79 15.86
C LEU A 161 12.63 -22.75 14.77
N VAL A 162 11.87 -22.84 13.69
CA VAL A 162 12.23 -23.61 12.52
C VAL A 162 12.73 -22.62 11.48
N LEU A 163 14.02 -22.69 11.16
CA LEU A 163 14.69 -21.85 10.20
C LEU A 163 14.80 -22.58 8.85
N GLY A 164 14.26 -22.00 7.78
CA GLY A 164 14.14 -22.62 6.45
C GLY A 164 12.84 -23.41 6.25
N SER A 165 12.74 -24.09 5.10
CA SER A 165 11.60 -24.95 4.75
C SER A 165 12.05 -26.33 4.25
N GLY A 166 11.14 -27.30 4.29
CA GLY A 166 11.39 -28.65 3.80
C GLY A 166 12.47 -29.43 4.57
N PRO A 167 13.19 -30.37 3.93
CA PRO A 167 14.19 -31.23 4.58
C PRO A 167 15.43 -30.48 5.09
N ALA A 168 15.68 -29.28 4.56
CA ALA A 168 16.77 -28.42 5.00
C ALA A 168 16.42 -27.56 6.22
N ALA A 169 15.16 -27.61 6.68
CA ALA A 169 14.71 -26.86 7.84
C ALA A 169 15.50 -27.27 9.09
N ARG A 170 15.94 -26.28 9.85
CA ARG A 170 16.74 -26.45 11.06
C ARG A 170 15.97 -25.96 12.27
N GLU A 171 15.98 -26.73 13.34
CA GLU A 171 15.32 -26.35 14.58
C GLU A 171 16.32 -25.70 15.53
N VAL A 172 15.98 -24.50 15.99
CA VAL A 172 16.66 -23.78 17.07
C VAL A 172 15.74 -23.81 18.29
N PRO A 173 16.10 -24.53 19.36
CA PRO A 173 15.23 -24.67 20.51
C PRO A 173 15.01 -23.32 21.19
N VAL A 174 13.80 -23.13 21.72
CA VAL A 174 13.45 -21.97 22.54
C VAL A 174 14.17 -22.11 23.88
N VAL A 175 15.10 -21.20 24.17
CA VAL A 175 15.87 -21.16 25.41
C VAL A 175 15.79 -19.75 25.98
N PRO A 176 15.37 -19.56 27.26
CA PRO A 176 15.35 -18.24 27.89
C PRO A 176 16.71 -17.54 27.81
N GLY A 177 16.70 -16.25 27.49
CA GLY A 177 17.90 -15.43 27.33
C GLY A 177 18.65 -15.64 26.02
N ARG A 178 18.19 -16.50 25.10
CA ARG A 178 18.83 -16.71 23.79
C ARG A 178 18.45 -15.63 22.79
N LEU A 179 19.46 -15.02 22.17
CA LEU A 179 19.32 -14.21 20.94
C LEU A 179 19.43 -15.14 19.73
N VAL A 180 18.48 -15.02 18.81
CA VAL A 180 18.55 -15.62 17.48
C VAL A 180 18.37 -14.52 16.45
N ALA A 181 19.33 -14.37 15.54
CA ALA A 181 19.23 -13.43 14.43
C ALA A 181 19.55 -14.09 13.09
N TRP A 182 18.86 -13.70 12.03
CA TRP A 182 19.04 -14.23 10.68
C TRP A 182 18.88 -13.13 9.63
N PRO A 183 19.41 -13.30 8.41
CA PRO A 183 19.28 -12.30 7.37
C PRO A 183 17.81 -12.14 6.97
N ASN A 184 17.37 -10.91 6.77
CA ASN A 184 15.98 -10.62 6.36
C ASN A 184 15.72 -10.92 4.87
N THR A 185 16.73 -11.39 4.13
CA THR A 185 16.66 -11.70 2.71
C THR A 185 15.99 -13.06 2.47
N ASP A 186 14.70 -13.06 2.14
CA ASP A 186 13.88 -14.21 1.73
C ASP A 186 13.80 -15.41 2.72
N PHE A 187 14.23 -15.21 3.96
CA PHE A 187 14.34 -16.28 4.94
C PHE A 187 12.96 -16.74 5.43
N VAL A 188 12.56 -17.95 5.02
CA VAL A 188 11.32 -18.58 5.49
C VAL A 188 11.58 -19.17 6.86
N HIS A 189 10.69 -18.90 7.81
CA HIS A 189 10.73 -19.51 9.12
C HIS A 189 9.33 -19.86 9.62
N SER A 190 9.28 -20.77 10.58
CA SER A 190 8.08 -21.17 11.30
C SER A 190 8.45 -21.42 12.76
N ALA A 191 7.50 -21.75 13.61
CA ALA A 191 7.81 -22.11 14.98
C ALA A 191 6.86 -23.21 15.47
N VAL A 192 7.40 -24.12 16.28
CA VAL A 192 6.67 -25.21 16.94
C VAL A 192 6.70 -24.98 18.45
N GLY A 193 5.74 -25.55 19.18
CA GLY A 193 5.54 -25.31 20.62
C GLY A 193 4.15 -24.77 20.94
N HIS A 194 3.81 -24.78 22.24
CA HIS A 194 2.54 -24.29 22.79
C HIS A 194 2.59 -22.81 23.13
N GLU A 195 3.70 -22.32 23.69
CA GLU A 195 3.82 -20.93 24.11
C GLU A 195 5.25 -20.44 23.98
N ARG A 196 5.42 -19.23 23.46
CA ARG A 196 6.72 -18.56 23.33
C ARG A 196 6.58 -17.10 23.73
N ARG A 197 7.47 -16.65 24.60
CA ARG A 197 7.55 -15.26 25.07
C ARG A 197 8.86 -14.69 24.55
N LEU A 198 8.80 -13.57 23.82
CA LEU A 198 9.99 -13.03 23.17
C LEU A 198 10.04 -11.51 23.03
N LEU A 199 11.29 -11.05 23.01
CA LEU A 199 11.90 -9.88 22.38
C LEU A 199 11.66 -9.82 20.86
N GLY A 200 10.83 -8.95 20.31
CA GLY A 200 10.71 -8.78 18.84
C GLY A 200 9.56 -9.54 18.16
N PRO A 201 9.74 -10.02 16.91
CA PRO A 201 10.90 -9.87 16.03
C PRO A 201 11.26 -8.41 15.69
N LEU A 202 12.57 -8.15 15.64
CA LEU A 202 13.19 -6.85 15.44
C LEU A 202 13.97 -6.82 14.13
N ALA A 203 13.71 -5.88 13.23
CA ALA A 203 14.56 -5.62 12.09
C ALA A 203 15.74 -4.73 12.49
N VAL A 204 16.94 -5.10 12.04
CA VAL A 204 18.22 -4.48 12.36
C VAL A 204 18.94 -4.17 11.06
N VAL A 205 19.53 -2.98 10.94
CA VAL A 205 20.46 -2.65 9.84
C VAL A 205 21.88 -2.77 10.39
N PRO A 206 22.63 -3.83 10.05
CA PRO A 206 23.99 -4.00 10.56
C PRO A 206 24.90 -2.83 10.16
N GLY A 207 25.77 -2.41 11.09
CA GLY A 207 26.72 -1.32 10.91
C GLY A 207 26.12 0.09 11.01
N ASP A 208 24.80 0.25 10.92
CA ASP A 208 24.11 1.54 11.06
C ASP A 208 23.50 1.68 12.46
N ARG A 209 24.25 2.33 13.36
CA ARG A 209 23.79 2.62 14.72
C ARG A 209 22.78 3.75 14.81
N THR A 210 22.56 4.50 13.73
CA THR A 210 21.52 5.54 13.69
C THR A 210 20.14 4.95 13.37
N ALA A 211 20.11 3.75 12.79
CA ALA A 211 18.88 3.04 12.48
C ALA A 211 18.19 2.51 13.76
N PRO A 212 16.94 2.91 14.05
CA PRO A 212 16.18 2.33 15.14
C PRO A 212 15.91 0.84 14.89
N LEU A 213 15.83 0.03 15.95
CA LEU A 213 15.28 -1.32 15.87
C LEU A 213 13.81 -1.22 15.46
N TRP A 214 13.43 -1.96 14.43
CA TRP A 214 12.11 -1.88 13.82
C TRP A 214 11.28 -3.10 14.14
N LEU A 215 9.97 -2.93 14.22
CA LEU A 215 9.08 -4.06 14.37
C LEU A 215 8.89 -4.75 13.01
N THR A 216 9.03 -6.06 12.97
CA THR A 216 8.52 -6.83 11.82
C THR A 216 7.17 -7.42 12.09
N VAL A 217 6.44 -7.61 11.00
CA VAL A 217 5.10 -8.16 11.03
C VAL A 217 5.08 -9.27 10.01
N ILE A 218 4.40 -10.35 10.40
CA ILE A 218 4.26 -11.55 9.57
C ILE A 218 3.76 -11.13 8.19
N ALA A 219 4.65 -11.15 7.20
CA ALA A 219 4.26 -11.05 5.82
C ALA A 219 3.40 -12.28 5.54
N SER A 220 2.29 -12.07 4.83
CA SER A 220 1.33 -13.11 4.48
C SER A 220 2.05 -14.40 4.08
N ALA A 221 1.59 -15.53 4.64
CA ALA A 221 2.12 -16.87 4.40
C ALA A 221 2.61 -17.05 2.95
N VAL A 222 3.78 -17.67 2.80
CA VAL A 222 4.39 -17.97 1.49
C VAL A 222 3.53 -19.01 0.80
N GLY A 223 2.50 -18.51 0.12
CA GLY A 223 1.43 -19.31 -0.43
C GLY A 223 0.20 -18.44 -0.50
N GLY A 224 -0.09 -17.92 -1.70
CA GLY A 224 -1.32 -17.18 -1.96
C GLY A 224 -2.48 -17.90 -1.27
N SER A 225 -3.21 -17.15 -0.44
CA SER A 225 -4.21 -17.67 0.50
C SER A 225 -4.95 -18.87 -0.10
N PRO A 226 -5.10 -20.01 0.61
CA PRO A 226 -5.86 -21.15 0.11
C PRO A 226 -7.26 -20.76 -0.37
N ILE A 227 -7.80 -19.66 0.17
CA ILE A 227 -9.04 -19.02 -0.27
C ILE A 227 -8.92 -18.46 -1.70
N PHE A 228 -7.83 -17.77 -2.04
CA PHE A 228 -7.59 -17.26 -3.39
C PHE A 228 -7.46 -18.41 -4.41
N LYS A 229 -6.78 -19.50 -4.05
CA LYS A 229 -6.72 -20.71 -4.89
C LYS A 229 -8.11 -21.33 -5.09
N GLY A 230 -8.91 -21.43 -4.02
CA GLY A 230 -10.30 -21.90 -4.09
C GLY A 230 -11.18 -21.05 -5.01
N ILE A 231 -11.04 -19.72 -4.94
CA ILE A 231 -11.76 -18.78 -5.80
C ILE A 231 -11.35 -18.95 -7.27
N MET A 232 -10.05 -19.02 -7.54
CA MET A 232 -9.56 -19.24 -8.91
C MET A 232 -10.03 -20.58 -9.49
N CYS A 233 -10.01 -21.66 -8.69
CA CYS A 233 -10.55 -22.95 -9.10
C CYS A 233 -12.06 -22.89 -9.37
N ALA A 234 -12.84 -22.20 -8.53
CA ALA A 234 -14.28 -22.04 -8.73
C ALA A 234 -14.60 -21.21 -10.00
N ILE A 235 -13.82 -20.15 -10.27
CA ILE A 235 -13.93 -19.37 -11.51
C ILE A 235 -13.65 -20.26 -12.73
N ILE A 236 -12.54 -21.02 -12.72
CA ILE A 236 -12.18 -21.91 -13.83
C ILE A 236 -13.25 -23.00 -14.05
N ALA A 237 -13.72 -23.64 -12.98
CA ALA A 237 -14.76 -24.67 -13.06
C ALA A 237 -16.07 -24.13 -13.63
N TRP A 238 -16.47 -22.93 -13.20
CA TRP A 238 -17.66 -22.24 -13.73
C TRP A 238 -17.51 -21.91 -15.22
N LEU A 239 -16.33 -21.41 -15.63
CA LEU A 239 -16.02 -21.12 -17.03
C LEU A 239 -16.05 -22.37 -17.91
N ILE A 240 -15.53 -23.50 -17.43
CA ILE A 240 -15.61 -24.78 -18.14
C ILE A 240 -17.06 -25.21 -18.30
N ALA A 241 -17.86 -25.18 -17.24
CA ALA A 241 -19.29 -25.54 -17.30
C ALA A 241 -20.05 -24.66 -18.30
N GLN A 242 -19.74 -23.36 -18.35
CA GLN A 242 -20.32 -22.42 -19.30
C GLN A 242 -19.94 -22.75 -20.76
N LEU A 243 -18.67 -23.06 -21.03
CA LEU A 243 -18.23 -23.47 -22.36
C LEU A 243 -18.88 -24.79 -22.78
N THR A 244 -18.96 -25.78 -21.88
CA THR A 244 -19.59 -27.08 -22.17
C THR A 244 -21.07 -26.94 -22.48
N MET A 245 -21.81 -26.13 -21.71
CA MET A 245 -23.22 -25.85 -22.01
C MET A 245 -23.38 -25.16 -23.37
N GLY A 246 -22.54 -24.18 -23.68
CA GLY A 246 -22.55 -23.53 -25.00
C GLY A 246 -22.33 -24.51 -26.16
N ILE A 247 -21.35 -25.41 -26.03
CA ILE A 247 -21.06 -26.43 -27.05
C ILE A 247 -22.23 -27.41 -27.20
N VAL A 248 -22.81 -27.89 -26.10
CA VAL A 248 -23.97 -28.81 -26.13
C VAL A 248 -25.18 -28.17 -26.82
N PHE A 249 -25.38 -26.86 -26.67
CA PHE A 249 -26.44 -26.13 -27.36
C PHE A 249 -26.16 -25.89 -28.86
N LEU A 250 -24.89 -25.92 -29.27
CA LEU A 250 -24.48 -25.79 -30.68
C LEU A 250 -24.49 -27.12 -31.44
N ASP A 251 -24.31 -28.25 -30.76
CA ASP A 251 -24.21 -29.59 -31.36
C ASP A 251 -25.58 -30.23 -31.69
N ASP A 252 -26.68 -29.72 -31.12
CA ASP A 252 -28.03 -30.23 -31.38
C ASP A 252 -28.64 -29.57 -32.64
N ASP A 253 -28.18 -30.02 -33.82
CA ASP A 253 -28.68 -29.63 -35.16
C ASP A 253 -30.21 -29.70 -35.29
N SER A 254 -30.88 -30.46 -34.42
CA SER A 254 -32.33 -30.65 -34.44
C SER A 254 -33.14 -29.48 -33.84
N LYS A 255 -32.49 -28.47 -33.25
CA LYS A 255 -33.15 -27.37 -32.53
C LYS A 255 -32.62 -25.98 -32.86
N CYS A 256 -32.57 -25.59 -34.14
CA CYS A 256 -32.78 -24.19 -34.55
C CYS A 256 -34.26 -23.76 -34.29
N SER A 257 -34.83 -24.13 -33.13
CA SER A 257 -36.09 -23.58 -32.66
C SER A 257 -35.78 -22.18 -32.14
N SER A 258 -36.50 -21.17 -32.65
CA SER A 258 -36.31 -19.75 -32.32
C SER A 258 -36.32 -19.43 -30.82
N ASN A 259 -36.75 -20.38 -29.98
CA ASN A 259 -36.96 -20.20 -28.55
C ASN A 259 -35.86 -20.82 -27.67
N ALA A 260 -35.02 -21.72 -28.20
CA ALA A 260 -33.93 -22.35 -27.42
C ALA A 260 -32.76 -21.38 -27.17
N ALA A 261 -32.35 -20.61 -28.18
CA ALA A 261 -31.27 -19.64 -28.05
C ALA A 261 -31.61 -18.48 -27.07
N PRO A 262 -32.81 -17.86 -27.09
CA PRO A 262 -33.20 -16.87 -26.10
C PRO A 262 -33.23 -17.43 -24.67
N PHE A 263 -33.66 -18.68 -24.50
CA PHE A 263 -33.73 -19.32 -23.18
C PHE A 263 -32.33 -19.64 -22.63
N GLY A 264 -31.44 -20.16 -23.47
CA GLY A 264 -30.02 -20.35 -23.12
C GLY A 264 -29.35 -19.02 -22.75
N LEU A 265 -29.63 -17.95 -23.51
CA LEU A 265 -29.12 -16.60 -23.24
C LEU A 265 -29.68 -16.00 -21.93
N ALA A 266 -30.96 -16.25 -21.62
CA ALA A 266 -31.58 -15.79 -20.39
C ALA A 266 -30.98 -16.49 -19.15
N ILE A 267 -30.82 -17.82 -19.20
CA ILE A 267 -30.15 -18.58 -18.14
C ILE A 267 -28.69 -18.15 -17.99
N TRP A 268 -28.01 -17.90 -19.11
CA TRP A 268 -26.64 -17.38 -19.13
C TRP A 268 -26.53 -16.03 -18.42
N ASN A 269 -27.36 -15.06 -18.79
CA ASN A 269 -27.33 -13.74 -18.20
C ASN A 269 -27.68 -13.78 -16.71
N LEU A 270 -28.64 -14.62 -16.31
CA LEU A 270 -29.03 -14.79 -14.92
C LEU A 270 -27.89 -15.40 -14.08
N THR A 271 -27.26 -16.48 -14.57
CA THR A 271 -26.16 -17.15 -13.85
C THR A 271 -24.90 -16.28 -13.78
N SER A 272 -24.57 -15.56 -14.85
CA SER A 272 -23.49 -14.57 -14.86
C SER A 272 -23.74 -13.44 -13.86
N PHE A 273 -24.98 -12.95 -13.78
CA PHE A 273 -25.37 -11.91 -12.82
C PHE A 273 -25.28 -12.39 -11.37
N CYS A 274 -25.84 -13.56 -11.05
CA CYS A 274 -25.76 -14.14 -9.71
C CYS A 274 -24.31 -14.36 -9.25
N TRP A 275 -23.44 -14.83 -10.16
CA TRP A 275 -22.02 -15.01 -9.87
C TRP A 275 -21.30 -13.68 -9.59
N LYS A 276 -21.55 -12.66 -10.42
CA LYS A 276 -20.99 -11.31 -10.21
C LYS A 276 -21.46 -10.68 -8.90
N ALA A 277 -22.75 -10.83 -8.56
CA ALA A 277 -23.31 -10.37 -7.30
C ALA A 277 -22.67 -11.09 -6.10
N PHE A 278 -22.46 -12.41 -6.20
CA PHE A 278 -21.76 -13.19 -5.18
C PHE A 278 -20.32 -12.72 -4.98
N ILE A 279 -19.56 -12.53 -6.08
CA ILE A 279 -18.20 -11.99 -6.03
C ILE A 279 -18.21 -10.61 -5.36
N MET A 280 -19.07 -9.68 -5.79
CA MET A 280 -19.14 -8.33 -5.21
C MET A 280 -19.51 -8.32 -3.72
N ALA A 281 -20.50 -9.12 -3.31
CA ALA A 281 -20.87 -9.25 -1.90
C ALA A 281 -19.71 -9.80 -1.06
N TYR A 282 -19.00 -10.81 -1.58
CA TYR A 282 -17.81 -11.36 -0.94
C TYR A 282 -16.67 -10.33 -0.85
N PHE A 283 -16.44 -9.53 -1.89
CA PHE A 283 -15.48 -8.43 -1.88
C PHE A 283 -15.79 -7.41 -0.81
N VAL A 284 -17.06 -6.98 -0.67
CA VAL A 284 -17.47 -6.03 0.38
C VAL A 284 -17.23 -6.58 1.77
N ILE A 285 -17.48 -7.88 1.99
CA ILE A 285 -17.23 -8.53 3.29
C ILE A 285 -15.72 -8.65 3.57
N PHE A 286 -14.91 -9.02 2.57
CA PHE A 286 -13.47 -9.22 2.72
C PHE A 286 -12.70 -7.89 2.89
N LEU A 287 -13.11 -6.84 2.16
CA LEU A 287 -12.48 -5.51 2.22
C LEU A 287 -12.78 -4.76 3.52
N LYS A 288 -13.72 -5.23 4.35
CA LYS A 288 -14.02 -4.61 5.65
C LYS A 288 -12.91 -4.80 6.70
N GLY A 289 -11.91 -5.67 6.45
CA GLY A 289 -10.95 -6.10 7.49
C GLY A 289 -9.44 -5.88 7.23
N THR A 290 -9.01 -5.33 6.09
CA THR A 290 -7.56 -5.21 5.76
C THR A 290 -7.09 -3.75 5.72
N GLU A 291 -5.79 -3.49 5.88
CA GLU A 291 -5.18 -2.16 5.71
C GLU A 291 -5.33 -1.64 4.26
N ASP A 292 -5.45 -0.31 4.10
CA ASP A 292 -5.86 0.34 2.84
C ASP A 292 -4.90 0.09 1.65
N GLU A 293 -3.60 -0.07 1.90
CA GLU A 293 -2.64 -0.44 0.85
C GLU A 293 -2.81 -1.86 0.31
N ARG A 294 -3.22 -2.81 1.18
CA ARG A 294 -3.53 -4.18 0.75
C ARG A 294 -4.82 -4.20 -0.07
N LYS A 295 -5.82 -3.39 0.31
CA LYS A 295 -7.04 -3.21 -0.48
C LYS A 295 -6.73 -2.69 -1.88
N ALA A 296 -5.91 -1.64 -2.00
CA ALA A 296 -5.58 -1.03 -3.28
C ALA A 296 -4.77 -1.94 -4.21
N ARG A 297 -3.83 -2.74 -3.67
CA ARG A 297 -3.07 -3.74 -4.46
C ARG A 297 -3.95 -4.91 -4.90
N PHE A 298 -4.78 -5.43 -4.00
CA PHE A 298 -5.71 -6.51 -4.31
C PHE A 298 -6.76 -6.10 -5.35
N HIS A 299 -7.34 -4.91 -5.19
CA HIS A 299 -8.29 -4.34 -6.15
C HIS A 299 -7.67 -4.24 -7.55
N ARG A 300 -6.45 -3.69 -7.67
CA ARG A 300 -5.74 -3.59 -8.96
C ARG A 300 -5.50 -4.97 -9.61
N GLN A 301 -5.07 -5.96 -8.84
CA GLN A 301 -4.83 -7.32 -9.36
C GLN A 301 -6.13 -7.97 -9.83
N VAL A 302 -7.19 -7.88 -9.05
CA VAL A 302 -8.50 -8.44 -9.41
C VAL A 302 -9.07 -7.77 -10.65
N THR A 303 -9.04 -6.44 -10.73
CA THR A 303 -9.49 -5.70 -11.91
C THR A 303 -8.72 -6.14 -13.15
N PHE A 304 -7.39 -6.30 -13.04
CA PHE A 304 -6.56 -6.77 -14.14
C PHE A 304 -6.96 -8.18 -14.61
N TYR A 305 -7.11 -9.14 -13.69
CA TYR A 305 -7.49 -10.51 -14.05
C TYR A 305 -8.89 -10.60 -14.65
N LEU A 306 -9.86 -9.84 -14.11
CA LEU A 306 -11.20 -9.75 -14.69
C LEU A 306 -11.14 -9.19 -16.11
N LEU A 307 -10.30 -8.18 -16.36
CA LEU A 307 -10.13 -7.57 -17.68
C LEU A 307 -9.51 -8.57 -18.68
N VAL A 308 -8.47 -9.32 -18.28
CA VAL A 308 -7.85 -10.36 -19.11
C VAL A 308 -8.83 -11.48 -19.43
N ILE A 309 -9.56 -12.00 -18.44
CA ILE A 309 -10.57 -13.05 -18.66
C ILE A 309 -11.62 -12.59 -19.68
N HIS A 310 -12.10 -11.34 -19.56
CA HIS A 310 -13.06 -10.80 -20.52
C HIS A 310 -12.48 -10.67 -21.93
N TRP A 311 -11.21 -10.24 -22.09
CA TRP A 311 -10.56 -10.18 -23.40
C TRP A 311 -10.43 -11.55 -24.08
N VAL A 312 -10.04 -12.58 -23.33
CA VAL A 312 -9.97 -13.96 -23.85
C VAL A 312 -11.35 -14.42 -24.34
N TRP A 313 -12.42 -14.07 -23.62
CA TRP A 313 -13.79 -14.38 -24.03
C TRP A 313 -14.23 -13.66 -25.31
N ILE A 314 -13.85 -12.39 -25.49
CA ILE A 314 -14.14 -11.66 -26.73
C ILE A 314 -13.47 -12.35 -27.92
N ILE A 315 -12.19 -12.68 -27.77
CA ILE A 315 -11.42 -13.32 -28.84
C ILE A 315 -12.02 -14.69 -29.16
N LEU A 316 -12.35 -15.48 -28.14
CA LEU A 316 -12.97 -16.79 -28.33
C LEU A 316 -14.34 -16.68 -29.01
N GLY A 317 -15.20 -15.76 -28.58
CA GLY A 317 -16.49 -15.50 -29.20
C GLY A 317 -16.34 -15.07 -30.67
N LEU A 318 -15.40 -14.17 -30.96
CA LEU A 318 -15.10 -13.72 -32.32
C LEU A 318 -14.61 -14.88 -33.21
N VAL A 319 -13.71 -15.73 -32.70
CA VAL A 319 -13.16 -16.88 -33.43
C VAL A 319 -14.25 -17.92 -33.72
N ILE A 320 -15.16 -18.19 -32.78
CA ILE A 320 -16.29 -19.09 -33.00
C ILE A 320 -17.22 -18.51 -34.07
N THR A 321 -17.55 -17.22 -34.00
CA THR A 321 -18.40 -16.54 -34.98
C THR A 321 -17.79 -16.56 -36.38
N ILE A 322 -16.49 -16.27 -36.51
CA ILE A 322 -15.77 -16.29 -37.79
C ILE A 322 -15.74 -17.71 -38.37
N ASN A 323 -15.43 -18.73 -37.57
CA ASN A 323 -15.37 -20.11 -38.07
C ASN A 323 -16.74 -20.62 -38.56
N ILE A 324 -17.82 -20.25 -37.87
CA ILE A 324 -19.18 -20.63 -38.27
C ILE A 324 -19.57 -19.93 -39.58
N ASP A 325 -19.25 -18.64 -39.74
CA ASP A 325 -19.57 -17.87 -40.95
C ASP A 325 -18.77 -18.36 -42.18
N ILE A 326 -17.49 -18.71 -41.99
CA ILE A 326 -16.62 -19.25 -43.06
C ILE A 326 -17.08 -20.65 -43.51
N SER A 327 -17.68 -21.45 -42.62
CA SER A 327 -18.08 -22.83 -42.95
C SER A 327 -19.23 -22.93 -43.97
N GLY A 328 -19.90 -21.81 -44.28
CA GLY A 328 -20.74 -21.65 -45.48
C GLY A 328 -21.97 -22.57 -45.61
N SER A 329 -22.31 -23.36 -44.59
CA SER A 329 -23.24 -24.49 -44.78
C SER A 329 -24.71 -24.24 -44.43
N HIS A 330 -25.10 -23.12 -43.79
CA HIS A 330 -26.51 -22.89 -43.44
C HIS A 330 -26.98 -21.44 -43.60
N SER A 331 -27.69 -21.17 -44.69
CA SER A 331 -28.29 -19.86 -45.05
C SER A 331 -29.48 -19.43 -44.18
N SER A 332 -29.77 -20.09 -43.06
CA SER A 332 -31.01 -19.87 -42.28
C SER A 332 -30.84 -19.70 -40.76
N CYS A 333 -29.63 -19.88 -40.19
CA CYS A 333 -29.35 -19.57 -38.78
C CYS A 333 -28.28 -18.46 -38.49
N PRO A 334 -27.91 -17.48 -39.37
CA PRO A 334 -26.86 -16.49 -39.04
C PRO A 334 -27.23 -15.46 -37.95
N SER A 335 -28.52 -15.20 -37.74
CA SER A 335 -28.95 -14.08 -36.88
C SER A 335 -28.70 -14.34 -35.39
N GLY A 336 -28.90 -15.57 -34.91
CA GLY A 336 -28.76 -15.91 -33.48
C GLY A 336 -27.34 -15.71 -32.94
N LEU A 337 -26.33 -16.09 -33.73
CA LEU A 337 -24.92 -16.00 -33.33
C LEU A 337 -24.38 -14.57 -33.45
N TYR A 338 -24.85 -13.83 -34.46
CA TYR A 338 -24.61 -12.39 -34.57
C TYR A 338 -25.18 -11.65 -33.36
N TRP A 339 -26.44 -11.93 -32.98
CA TRP A 339 -27.06 -11.33 -31.79
C TRP A 339 -26.38 -11.75 -30.49
N PHE A 340 -25.92 -13.00 -30.37
CA PHE A 340 -25.12 -13.44 -29.22
C PHE A 340 -23.82 -12.64 -29.09
N THR A 341 -23.12 -12.43 -30.21
CA THR A 341 -21.88 -11.64 -30.25
C THR A 341 -22.15 -10.18 -29.88
N VAL A 342 -23.18 -9.56 -30.48
CA VAL A 342 -23.57 -8.17 -30.21
C VAL A 342 -24.00 -7.98 -28.74
N LEU A 343 -24.82 -8.88 -28.20
CA LEU A 343 -25.27 -8.81 -26.80
C LEU A 343 -24.13 -9.07 -25.81
N SER A 344 -23.19 -9.96 -26.15
CA SER A 344 -21.99 -10.20 -25.33
C SER A 344 -21.06 -8.98 -25.32
N ILE A 345 -20.87 -8.32 -26.47
CA ILE A 345 -20.09 -7.07 -26.58
C ILE A 345 -20.79 -5.93 -25.84
N ALA A 346 -22.11 -5.80 -25.95
CA ALA A 346 -22.88 -4.78 -25.24
C ALA A 346 -22.84 -4.99 -23.72
N ALA A 347 -23.06 -6.22 -23.25
CA ALA A 347 -22.96 -6.58 -21.84
C ALA A 347 -21.53 -6.32 -21.31
N LEU A 348 -20.50 -6.63 -22.09
CA LEU A 348 -19.12 -6.30 -21.76
C LEU A 348 -18.91 -4.80 -21.60
N TYR A 349 -19.40 -3.98 -22.53
CA TYR A 349 -19.24 -2.53 -22.48
C TYR A 349 -19.88 -1.93 -21.22
N VAL A 350 -21.06 -2.42 -20.84
CA VAL A 350 -21.74 -2.03 -19.59
C VAL A 350 -20.92 -2.48 -18.37
N ASN A 351 -20.41 -3.71 -18.35
CA ASN A 351 -19.60 -4.22 -17.24
C ASN A 351 -18.27 -3.47 -17.09
N MET A 352 -17.56 -3.21 -18.20
CA MET A 352 -16.33 -2.40 -18.18
C MET A 352 -16.62 -1.01 -17.66
N SER A 353 -17.72 -0.38 -18.10
CA SER A 353 -18.10 0.94 -17.62
C SER A 353 -18.38 0.92 -16.10
N LEU A 354 -19.11 -0.09 -15.60
CA LEU A 354 -19.39 -0.23 -14.17
C LEU A 354 -18.14 -0.51 -13.32
N MET A 355 -17.20 -1.31 -13.81
CA MET A 355 -15.93 -1.57 -13.11
C MET A 355 -14.99 -0.36 -13.14
N MET A 356 -15.11 0.49 -14.16
CA MET A 356 -14.34 1.72 -14.28
C MET A 356 -14.96 2.87 -13.46
N VAL A 357 -16.23 2.80 -13.04
CA VAL A 357 -16.87 3.84 -12.22
C VAL A 357 -16.15 4.09 -10.90
N PRO A 358 -15.81 3.09 -10.06
CA PRO A 358 -15.05 3.32 -8.83
C PRO A 358 -13.66 3.93 -9.09
N VAL A 359 -12.96 3.44 -10.12
CA VAL A 359 -11.64 3.94 -10.54
C VAL A 359 -11.73 5.38 -11.06
N ALA A 360 -12.77 5.71 -11.83
CA ALA A 360 -12.99 7.04 -12.36
C ALA A 360 -13.56 8.03 -11.32
N LEU A 361 -14.25 7.55 -10.28
CA LEU A 361 -14.70 8.37 -9.15
C LEU A 361 -13.53 8.82 -8.27
N GLU A 362 -12.47 8.00 -8.17
CA GLU A 362 -11.20 8.37 -7.55
C GLU A 362 -10.43 9.43 -8.37
N TYR A 363 -10.61 9.46 -9.70
CA TYR A 363 -9.94 10.39 -10.62
C TYR A 363 -10.92 11.41 -11.23
N THR A 364 -11.11 12.55 -10.55
CA THR A 364 -12.12 13.59 -10.85
C THR A 364 -12.22 14.11 -12.30
N LYS A 365 -11.19 13.94 -13.15
CA LYS A 365 -11.26 14.32 -14.58
C LYS A 365 -12.21 13.47 -15.42
N TRP A 366 -12.62 12.29 -14.96
CA TRP A 366 -13.44 11.36 -15.75
C TRP A 366 -14.91 11.26 -15.33
N GLN A 367 -15.37 12.05 -14.36
CA GLN A 367 -16.74 11.94 -13.82
C GLN A 367 -17.83 12.14 -14.89
N ALA A 368 -17.64 13.05 -15.84
CA ALA A 368 -18.59 13.28 -16.93
C ALA A 368 -18.62 12.11 -17.94
N LEU A 369 -17.48 11.46 -18.19
CA LEU A 369 -17.39 10.32 -19.12
C LEU A 369 -17.85 9.01 -18.46
N ALA A 370 -17.59 8.83 -17.17
CA ALA A 370 -17.97 7.66 -16.39
C ALA A 370 -19.48 7.60 -16.12
N ILE A 371 -20.16 8.75 -16.02
CA ILE A 371 -21.62 8.84 -15.89
C ILE A 371 -22.28 8.97 -17.26
N GLY A 372 -21.71 9.75 -18.18
CA GLY A 372 -22.24 9.97 -19.52
C GLY A 372 -22.13 8.75 -20.45
N GLY A 373 -21.02 8.00 -20.37
CA GLY A 373 -20.77 6.82 -21.22
C GLY A 373 -21.81 5.70 -21.05
N PRO A 374 -22.15 5.26 -19.82
CA PRO A 374 -23.21 4.29 -19.59
C PRO A 374 -24.60 4.78 -20.01
N ILE A 375 -24.91 6.06 -19.81
CA ILE A 375 -26.21 6.64 -20.17
C ILE A 375 -26.35 6.73 -21.69
N VAL A 376 -25.32 7.23 -22.39
CA VAL A 376 -25.30 7.29 -23.86
C VAL A 376 -25.30 5.89 -24.46
N GLY A 377 -24.57 4.93 -23.87
CA GLY A 377 -24.58 3.53 -24.28
C GLY A 377 -25.96 2.87 -24.08
N ALA A 378 -26.59 3.08 -22.93
CA ALA A 378 -27.94 2.57 -22.67
C ALA A 378 -28.98 3.21 -23.60
N CYS A 379 -28.91 4.52 -23.83
CA CYS A 379 -29.79 5.22 -24.78
C CYS A 379 -29.57 4.76 -26.22
N ALA A 380 -28.32 4.49 -26.64
CA ALA A 380 -28.02 3.96 -27.96
C ALA A 380 -28.56 2.53 -28.14
N VAL A 381 -28.45 1.68 -27.12
CA VAL A 381 -29.03 0.32 -27.13
C VAL A 381 -30.55 0.36 -27.16
N VAL A 382 -31.20 1.25 -26.38
CA VAL A 382 -32.66 1.44 -26.41
C VAL A 382 -33.10 1.99 -27.77
N ALA A 383 -32.39 2.97 -28.33
CA ALA A 383 -32.70 3.53 -29.65
C ALA A 383 -32.55 2.48 -30.76
N LEU A 384 -31.50 1.64 -30.70
CA LEU A 384 -31.28 0.55 -31.65
C LEU A 384 -32.36 -0.54 -31.51
N ALA A 385 -32.79 -0.87 -30.30
CA ALA A 385 -33.87 -1.83 -30.03
C ALA A 385 -35.25 -1.31 -30.50
N LEU A 386 -35.52 0.00 -30.32
CA LEU A 386 -36.74 0.65 -30.82
C LEU A 386 -36.75 0.75 -32.35
N ALA A 387 -35.59 0.94 -32.98
CA ALA A 387 -35.47 1.02 -34.44
C ALA A 387 -35.56 -0.34 -35.16
N THR A 388 -35.47 -1.46 -34.44
CA THR A 388 -35.41 -2.82 -35.02
C THR A 388 -36.63 -3.69 -34.73
N GLU A 389 -37.76 -3.10 -34.29
CA GLU A 389 -39.02 -3.80 -33.94
C GLU A 389 -38.81 -4.99 -32.97
N VAL A 390 -37.94 -4.81 -31.97
CA VAL A 390 -37.63 -5.87 -31.00
C VAL A 390 -38.83 -6.13 -30.08
N PRO A 391 -39.22 -7.39 -29.81
CA PRO A 391 -40.26 -7.70 -28.85
C PRO A 391 -39.90 -7.19 -27.44
N TRP A 392 -40.90 -6.73 -26.70
CA TRP A 392 -40.84 -6.08 -25.37
C TRP A 392 -39.89 -6.72 -24.34
N PHE A 393 -39.55 -8.00 -24.51
CA PHE A 393 -38.53 -8.71 -23.72
C PHE A 393 -37.15 -8.04 -23.74
N GLY A 394 -36.72 -7.47 -24.88
CA GLY A 394 -35.43 -6.75 -24.98
C GLY A 394 -35.43 -5.46 -24.15
N VAL A 395 -36.56 -4.75 -24.11
CA VAL A 395 -36.73 -3.53 -23.30
C VAL A 395 -36.72 -3.86 -21.81
N ILE A 396 -37.36 -4.97 -21.40
CA ILE A 396 -37.37 -5.43 -20.00
C ILE A 396 -35.97 -5.83 -19.54
N LEU A 397 -35.17 -6.49 -20.38
CA LEU A 397 -33.78 -6.87 -20.06
C LEU A 397 -32.86 -5.64 -19.93
N VAL A 398 -33.02 -4.63 -20.81
CA VAL A 398 -32.30 -3.37 -20.68
C VAL A 398 -32.71 -2.62 -19.41
N ALA A 399 -34.00 -2.54 -19.10
CA ALA A 399 -34.51 -1.95 -17.87
C ALA A 399 -34.04 -2.67 -16.59
N ALA A 400 -33.98 -4.01 -16.62
CA ALA A 400 -33.45 -4.81 -15.52
C ALA A 400 -31.94 -4.62 -15.33
N SER A 401 -31.18 -4.32 -16.39
CA SER A 401 -29.75 -4.03 -16.32
C SER A 401 -29.41 -2.59 -15.89
N THR A 402 -30.31 -1.63 -16.13
CA THR A 402 -30.12 -0.22 -15.73
C THR A 402 -30.53 0.04 -14.28
N PHE A 403 -31.44 -0.76 -13.72
CA PHE A 403 -31.89 -0.59 -12.33
C PHE A 403 -30.76 -0.74 -11.28
N PRO A 404 -29.87 -1.75 -11.32
CA PRO A 404 -28.72 -1.82 -10.42
C PRO A 404 -27.74 -0.65 -10.59
N THR A 405 -27.57 -0.17 -11.82
CA THR A 405 -26.75 1.02 -12.11
C THR A 405 -27.31 2.27 -11.43
N LEU A 406 -28.64 2.44 -11.43
CA LEU A 406 -29.30 3.53 -10.70
C LEU A 406 -29.18 3.38 -9.18
N VAL A 407 -29.20 2.15 -8.66
CA VAL A 407 -28.97 1.89 -7.22
C VAL A 407 -27.53 2.22 -6.83
N ILE A 408 -26.54 1.79 -7.63
CA ILE A 408 -25.12 2.11 -7.40
C ILE A 408 -24.87 3.62 -7.50
N LEU A 409 -25.43 4.29 -8.51
CA LEU A 409 -25.35 5.74 -8.64
C LEU A 409 -26.00 6.45 -7.44
N ASN A 410 -27.10 5.93 -6.91
CA ASN A 410 -27.70 6.46 -5.67
C ASN A 410 -26.81 6.25 -4.45
N LEU A 411 -26.19 5.08 -4.29
CA LEU A 411 -25.27 4.81 -3.17
C LEU A 411 -24.03 5.71 -3.23
N VAL A 412 -23.45 5.89 -4.42
CA VAL A 412 -22.35 6.84 -4.64
C VAL A 412 -22.80 8.27 -4.37
N ALA A 413 -23.99 8.66 -4.83
CA ALA A 413 -24.55 9.99 -4.56
C ALA A 413 -24.78 10.23 -3.06
N ILE A 414 -25.15 9.20 -2.29
CA ILE A 414 -25.28 9.27 -0.83
C ILE A 414 -23.92 9.54 -0.17
N ASP A 415 -22.85 8.87 -0.61
CA ASP A 415 -21.52 9.07 -0.02
C ASP A 415 -20.91 10.42 -0.42
N VAL A 416 -21.11 10.87 -1.67
CA VAL A 416 -20.74 12.24 -2.10
C VAL A 416 -21.53 13.29 -1.30
N ARG A 417 -22.82 13.08 -1.07
CA ARG A 417 -23.62 13.97 -0.21
C ARG A 417 -23.06 14.01 1.21
N LYS A 418 -22.76 12.87 1.83
CA LYS A 418 -22.16 12.82 3.18
C LYS A 418 -20.84 13.59 3.24
N PHE A 419 -19.98 13.44 2.22
CA PHE A 419 -18.73 14.19 2.13
C PHE A 419 -18.95 15.70 2.03
N ILE A 420 -19.89 16.14 1.18
CA ILE A 420 -20.25 17.56 1.04
C ILE A 420 -20.83 18.11 2.35
N PHE A 421 -21.74 17.37 2.99
CA PHE A 421 -22.34 17.76 4.27
C PHE A 421 -21.29 17.84 5.39
N TYR A 422 -20.35 16.90 5.44
CA TYR A 422 -19.27 16.91 6.43
C TYR A 422 -18.33 18.10 6.24
N LYS A 423 -17.97 18.41 4.98
CA LYS A 423 -17.17 19.59 4.66
C LYS A 423 -17.89 20.90 5.01
N ALA A 424 -19.19 20.99 4.74
CA ALA A 424 -20.00 22.14 5.12
C ALA A 424 -20.10 22.29 6.64
N TYR A 425 -20.29 21.18 7.37
CA TYR A 425 -20.30 21.15 8.83
C TYR A 425 -18.98 21.66 9.42
N LEU A 426 -17.83 21.22 8.91
CA LEU A 426 -16.51 21.68 9.37
C LEU A 426 -16.31 23.18 9.11
N LEU A 427 -16.75 23.70 7.96
CA LEU A 427 -16.69 25.12 7.66
C LEU A 427 -17.54 25.96 8.64
N GLU A 428 -18.75 25.50 8.95
CA GLU A 428 -19.63 26.15 9.94
C GLU A 428 -19.02 26.11 11.36
N GLU A 429 -18.39 24.98 11.74
CA GLU A 429 -17.72 24.85 13.04
C GLU A 429 -16.49 25.76 13.16
N ILE A 430 -15.71 25.89 12.08
CA ILE A 430 -14.58 26.83 11.99
C ILE A 430 -15.06 28.27 12.16
N GLU A 431 -16.11 28.68 11.46
CA GLU A 431 -16.67 30.04 11.57
C GLU A 431 -17.17 30.34 13.01
N LYS A 432 -17.85 29.38 13.63
CA LYS A 432 -18.27 29.49 15.04
C LYS A 432 -17.09 29.62 16.00
N LEU A 433 -16.00 28.88 15.77
CA LEU A 433 -14.79 28.95 16.57
C LEU A 433 -14.05 30.27 16.38
N GLU A 434 -13.99 30.79 15.14
CA GLU A 434 -13.42 32.11 14.86
C GLU A 434 -14.18 33.23 15.58
N HIS A 435 -15.52 33.18 15.56
CA HIS A 435 -16.35 34.14 16.29
C HIS A 435 -16.14 34.05 17.81
N LYS A 436 -16.08 32.83 18.38
CA LYS A 436 -15.81 32.62 19.82
C LYS A 436 -14.42 33.11 20.21
N LEU A 437 -13.42 32.85 19.39
CA LEU A 437 -12.05 33.32 19.60
C LEU A 437 -11.97 34.85 19.55
N ALA A 438 -12.67 35.50 18.62
CA ALA A 438 -12.75 36.96 18.54
C ALA A 438 -13.40 37.56 19.80
N LYS A 439 -14.50 36.96 20.26
CA LYS A 439 -15.19 37.38 21.49
C LYS A 439 -14.31 37.21 22.73
N ALA A 440 -13.67 36.05 22.91
CA ALA A 440 -12.78 35.79 24.03
C ALA A 440 -11.58 36.75 24.10
N LYS A 441 -11.05 37.18 22.93
CA LYS A 441 -10.02 38.22 22.85
C LYS A 441 -10.52 39.61 23.24
N GLN A 442 -11.79 39.91 23.00
CA GLN A 442 -12.39 41.20 23.38
C GLN A 442 -12.69 41.26 24.88
N GLU A 443 -13.05 40.12 25.49
CA GLU A 443 -13.39 40.00 26.91
C GLU A 443 -12.17 39.72 27.81
N ASP A 444 -10.97 39.60 27.24
CA ASP A 444 -9.69 39.33 27.92
C ASP A 444 -9.72 38.07 28.80
N GLU A 445 -10.28 36.97 28.27
CA GLU A 445 -10.34 35.65 28.93
C GLU A 445 -9.20 34.72 28.45
N PRO A 446 -8.01 34.73 29.09
CA PRO A 446 -6.82 34.05 28.57
C PRO A 446 -6.99 32.53 28.42
N GLY A 447 -7.70 31.87 29.35
CA GLY A 447 -7.95 30.42 29.28
C GLY A 447 -8.83 30.02 28.09
N SER A 448 -9.82 30.85 27.75
CA SER A 448 -10.73 30.63 26.62
C SER A 448 -10.02 30.83 25.27
N VAL A 449 -9.08 31.78 25.18
CA VAL A 449 -8.33 32.09 23.95
C VAL A 449 -7.47 30.90 23.52
N ASP A 450 -6.73 30.28 24.44
CA ASP A 450 -5.87 29.13 24.13
C ASP A 450 -6.68 27.90 23.72
N GLU A 451 -7.82 27.66 24.39
CA GLU A 451 -8.72 26.56 24.06
C GLU A 451 -9.34 26.71 22.67
N TYR A 452 -9.89 27.89 22.35
CA TYR A 452 -10.49 28.14 21.03
C TYR A 452 -9.45 28.16 19.92
N SER A 453 -8.24 28.66 20.17
CA SER A 453 -7.14 28.64 19.21
C SER A 453 -6.72 27.21 18.85
N ARG A 454 -6.61 26.32 19.85
CA ARG A 454 -6.30 24.90 19.62
C ARG A 454 -7.40 24.19 18.83
N LYS A 455 -8.66 24.34 19.24
CA LYS A 455 -9.82 23.76 18.53
C LYS A 455 -9.90 24.24 17.08
N LEU A 456 -9.63 25.52 16.82
CA LEU A 456 -9.61 26.09 15.49
C LEU A 456 -8.48 25.51 14.62
N ALA A 457 -7.29 25.32 15.20
CA ALA A 457 -6.16 24.69 14.50
C ALA A 457 -6.47 23.24 14.13
N ASP A 458 -7.05 22.46 15.05
CA ASP A 458 -7.43 21.06 14.82
C ASP A 458 -8.46 20.94 13.69
N ARG A 459 -9.53 21.76 13.71
CA ARG A 459 -10.56 21.75 12.66
C ARG A 459 -10.04 22.20 11.30
N ARG A 460 -9.11 23.16 11.25
CA ARG A 460 -8.46 23.58 10.00
C ARG A 460 -7.53 22.50 9.46
N ALA A 461 -6.81 21.76 10.32
CA ALA A 461 -5.99 20.63 9.92
C ALA A 461 -6.86 19.48 9.37
N GLU A 462 -8.01 19.23 10.00
CA GLU A 462 -9.01 18.27 9.53
C GLU A 462 -9.63 18.68 8.19
N LEU A 463 -9.98 19.96 7.99
CA LEU A 463 -10.45 20.45 6.70
C LEU A 463 -9.38 20.36 5.61
N ALA A 464 -8.11 20.61 5.96
CA ALA A 464 -6.98 20.51 5.04
C ALA A 464 -6.69 19.06 4.63
N SER A 465 -6.85 18.09 5.54
CA SER A 465 -6.69 16.67 5.22
C SER A 465 -7.77 16.18 4.24
N LEU A 466 -8.99 16.74 4.31
CA LEU A 466 -10.04 16.50 3.31
C LEU A 466 -9.74 17.11 1.93
N GLY A 467 -8.88 18.13 1.86
CA GLY A 467 -8.47 18.79 0.61
C GLY A 467 -7.26 18.14 -0.07
N ASN A 468 -6.35 17.55 0.71
CA ASN A 468 -5.07 17.00 0.22
C ASN A 468 -5.15 15.58 -0.35
N SER A 469 -6.32 14.93 -0.31
CA SER A 469 -6.60 13.75 -1.14
C SER A 469 -6.78 14.09 -2.63
N SER A 470 -6.77 15.37 -3.01
CA SER A 470 -6.90 15.86 -4.37
C SER A 470 -5.53 16.22 -4.98
N THR A 471 -4.92 15.28 -5.70
CA THR A 471 -3.80 15.61 -6.61
C THR A 471 -4.35 16.40 -7.80
N ARG A 472 -4.29 17.73 -7.72
CA ARG A 472 -4.64 18.63 -8.83
C ARG A 472 -3.53 18.60 -9.88
N ALA A 473 -3.74 17.87 -10.98
CA ALA A 473 -2.92 18.01 -12.19
C ALA A 473 -3.17 19.38 -12.87
N PRO A 474 -2.17 19.96 -13.57
CA PRO A 474 -2.34 21.25 -14.25
C PRO A 474 -3.40 21.16 -15.37
N ARG A 475 -3.99 22.32 -15.70
CA ARG A 475 -4.93 22.48 -16.82
C ARG A 475 -4.17 22.34 -18.14
N GLU A 476 -4.58 21.42 -19.00
CA GLU A 476 -4.24 21.45 -20.42
C GLU A 476 -5.04 22.57 -21.08
N GLY A 477 -4.36 23.51 -21.73
CA GLY A 477 -4.96 24.67 -22.40
C GLY A 477 -4.11 25.94 -22.37
N GLU A 478 -2.98 25.95 -21.66
CA GLU A 478 -1.99 27.02 -21.79
C GLU A 478 -0.93 26.58 -22.80
N VAL A 479 -1.08 27.05 -24.04
CA VAL A 479 -0.05 26.94 -25.07
C VAL A 479 1.11 27.82 -24.63
N VAL A 480 2.10 27.24 -23.96
CA VAL A 480 3.45 27.82 -23.89
C VAL A 480 4.34 26.96 -24.76
N GLU A 481 4.55 27.53 -25.94
CA GLU A 481 5.55 27.21 -26.93
C GLU A 481 6.89 26.81 -26.29
N ALA A 482 7.43 25.68 -26.73
CA ALA A 482 8.75 25.21 -26.36
C ALA A 482 9.81 26.21 -26.86
N ALA A 483 10.16 27.18 -26.02
CA ALA A 483 11.33 28.03 -26.20
C ALA A 483 12.33 27.74 -25.09
N SER A 484 13.30 26.91 -25.42
CA SER A 484 14.57 26.73 -24.72
C SER A 484 15.41 28.02 -24.81
N VAL A 485 15.06 29.03 -24.02
CA VAL A 485 15.89 30.20 -23.76
C VAL A 485 15.79 30.49 -22.26
N GLY A 486 16.93 30.55 -21.58
CA GLY A 486 17.03 30.70 -20.14
C GLY A 486 16.42 32.01 -19.64
N ILE A 487 15.12 31.98 -19.31
CA ILE A 487 14.46 33.07 -18.61
C ILE A 487 14.79 32.89 -17.13
N ILE A 488 15.74 33.68 -16.63
CA ILE A 488 15.96 33.87 -15.21
C ILE A 488 14.63 34.40 -14.64
N PRO A 489 14.01 33.75 -13.64
CA PRO A 489 12.79 34.27 -13.04
C PRO A 489 13.02 35.71 -12.58
N PRO A 490 12.07 36.64 -12.75
CA PRO A 490 12.25 38.03 -12.34
C PRO A 490 12.66 38.08 -10.85
N GLY A 491 13.85 38.62 -10.58
CA GLY A 491 14.48 38.63 -9.25
C GLY A 491 15.41 37.46 -8.94
N GLY A 492 15.73 36.61 -9.91
CA GLY A 492 16.73 35.55 -9.79
C GLY A 492 18.16 36.09 -9.80
N VAL A 493 19.04 35.51 -8.97
CA VAL A 493 20.47 35.82 -8.94
C VAL A 493 21.25 34.59 -9.37
N GLU A 494 22.03 34.73 -10.44
CA GLU A 494 22.97 33.72 -10.87
C GLU A 494 24.31 33.90 -10.17
N VAL A 495 24.81 32.81 -9.59
CA VAL A 495 26.06 32.77 -8.84
C VAL A 495 26.93 31.66 -9.41
N GLU A 496 28.08 32.05 -9.95
CA GLU A 496 29.12 31.09 -10.32
C GLU A 496 29.68 30.43 -9.06
N ALA A 497 29.64 29.11 -9.01
CA ALA A 497 30.09 28.29 -7.92
C ALA A 497 31.32 27.47 -8.35
N PRO A 498 32.46 27.60 -7.64
CA PRO A 498 33.67 26.86 -7.97
C PRO A 498 33.50 25.36 -7.68
N PRO A 499 34.37 24.51 -8.26
CA PRO A 499 34.47 23.10 -7.88
C PRO A 499 34.71 22.94 -6.38
N GLY A 500 34.19 21.86 -5.79
CA GLY A 500 34.36 21.52 -4.38
C GLY A 500 33.16 21.86 -3.48
N ARG A 501 33.42 21.99 -2.18
CA ARG A 501 32.39 22.22 -1.14
C ARG A 501 31.92 23.68 -1.19
N LEU A 502 30.60 23.88 -1.23
CA LEU A 502 30.00 25.22 -1.31
C LEU A 502 29.66 25.84 0.04
N GLY A 503 29.67 25.07 1.14
CA GLY A 503 29.34 25.59 2.48
C GLY A 503 27.90 26.12 2.61
N LEU A 504 26.96 25.64 1.80
CA LEU A 504 25.53 25.95 1.92
C LEU A 504 24.81 24.82 2.67
N ARG A 505 23.82 25.15 3.51
CA ARG A 505 22.80 24.20 3.95
C ARG A 505 21.44 24.67 3.47
N PHE A 506 20.63 23.72 3.01
CA PHE A 506 19.27 23.94 2.57
C PHE A 506 18.28 23.36 3.57
N GLU A 507 17.09 23.95 3.62
CA GLU A 507 15.94 23.35 4.28
C GLU A 507 15.63 22.00 3.63
N THR A 508 15.33 20.98 4.44
CA THR A 508 15.13 19.59 4.01
C THR A 508 13.79 19.34 3.31
N GLY A 509 12.89 20.34 3.28
CA GLY A 509 11.60 20.29 2.58
C GLY A 509 11.70 20.57 1.07
N THR A 510 10.55 20.75 0.42
CA THR A 510 10.43 21.13 -1.01
C THR A 510 10.72 22.62 -1.26
N GLY A 511 11.10 23.35 -0.21
CA GLY A 511 11.38 24.78 -0.24
C GLY A 511 12.74 25.09 -0.87
N HIS A 512 13.74 24.22 -0.74
CA HIS A 512 15.12 24.44 -1.22
C HIS A 512 15.71 25.79 -0.78
N GLN A 513 15.29 26.25 0.40
CA GLN A 513 15.67 27.54 0.94
C GLN A 513 17.02 27.40 1.66
N VAL A 514 17.94 28.33 1.43
CA VAL A 514 19.23 28.37 2.12
C VAL A 514 18.98 28.73 3.58
N ILE A 515 19.29 27.82 4.50
CA ILE A 515 19.13 28.03 5.95
C ILE A 515 20.42 28.47 6.62
N SER A 516 21.57 28.17 6.01
CA SER A 516 22.87 28.70 6.47
C SER A 516 23.88 28.76 5.33
N VAL A 517 24.76 29.76 5.42
CA VAL A 517 25.93 29.94 4.56
C VAL A 517 27.14 29.99 5.48
N SER A 518 28.08 29.05 5.31
CA SER A 518 29.32 29.03 6.08
C SER A 518 30.14 30.29 5.81
N ALA A 519 30.79 30.84 6.83
CA ALA A 519 31.67 32.01 6.67
C ALA A 519 32.85 31.74 5.71
N SER A 520 33.29 30.49 5.59
CA SER A 520 34.33 30.07 4.63
C SER A 520 33.77 29.65 3.27
N SER A 521 32.47 29.80 3.03
CA SER A 521 31.84 29.49 1.75
C SER A 521 32.39 30.39 0.65
N PRO A 522 32.72 29.85 -0.54
CA PRO A 522 33.04 30.67 -1.70
C PRO A 522 31.84 31.49 -2.23
N LEU A 523 30.63 31.23 -1.69
CA LEU A 523 29.40 31.92 -2.03
C LEU A 523 28.97 32.94 -0.97
N ALA A 524 29.76 33.10 0.10
CA ALA A 524 29.51 34.11 1.13
C ALA A 524 29.44 35.51 0.51
N GLY A 525 28.42 36.29 0.89
CA GLY A 525 28.13 37.60 0.33
C GLY A 525 27.40 37.60 -1.02
N ARG A 526 27.34 36.46 -1.73
CA ARG A 526 26.58 36.32 -3.00
C ARG A 526 25.24 35.62 -2.80
N VAL A 527 25.22 34.62 -1.92
CA VAL A 527 24.04 33.87 -1.49
C VAL A 527 23.75 34.20 -0.03
N SER A 528 22.48 34.38 0.31
CA SER A 528 22.05 34.68 1.68
C SER A 528 21.09 33.63 2.22
N VAL A 529 21.04 33.53 3.56
CA VAL A 529 19.97 32.80 4.25
C VAL A 529 18.62 33.36 3.82
N GLY A 530 17.70 32.47 3.44
CA GLY A 530 16.38 32.80 2.89
C GLY A 530 16.29 32.71 1.36
N ASP A 531 17.41 32.69 0.63
CA ASP A 531 17.41 32.55 -0.83
C ASP A 531 16.96 31.13 -1.23
N ARG A 532 16.14 31.00 -2.28
CA ARG A 532 15.63 29.70 -2.74
C ARG A 532 16.39 29.23 -3.97
N LEU A 533 16.97 28.02 -3.94
CA LEU A 533 17.63 27.46 -5.12
C LEU A 533 16.61 27.07 -6.20
N VAL A 534 16.81 27.56 -7.41
CA VAL A 534 15.92 27.34 -8.57
C VAL A 534 16.54 26.35 -9.55
N SER A 535 17.83 26.49 -9.86
CA SER A 535 18.51 25.60 -10.79
C SER A 535 20.02 25.49 -10.55
N ILE A 536 20.59 24.39 -11.06
CA ILE A 536 22.02 24.08 -11.08
C ILE A 536 22.38 23.80 -12.54
N ARG A 537 23.27 24.60 -13.13
CA ARG A 537 23.77 24.42 -14.50
C ARG A 537 25.26 24.11 -14.47
N ALA A 538 25.66 23.01 -15.11
CA ALA A 538 27.05 22.60 -15.30
C ALA A 538 27.29 22.25 -16.79
N PRO A 539 28.55 22.16 -17.27
CA PRO A 539 28.82 21.78 -18.65
C PRO A 539 28.12 20.46 -19.04
N GLY A 540 27.21 20.53 -20.02
CA GLY A 540 26.43 19.37 -20.50
C GLY A 540 25.30 18.90 -19.59
N ARG A 541 24.95 19.65 -18.52
CA ARG A 541 23.95 19.24 -17.54
C ARG A 541 23.19 20.43 -16.96
N GLU A 542 21.86 20.37 -16.97
CA GLU A 542 21.01 21.40 -16.38
C GLU A 542 19.93 20.73 -15.52
N PHE A 543 19.81 21.20 -14.28
CA PHE A 543 18.91 20.63 -13.28
C PHE A 543 18.05 21.73 -12.66
N TYR A 544 16.73 21.53 -12.66
CA TYR A 544 15.75 22.45 -12.09
C TYR A 544 15.20 21.91 -10.77
N CYS A 545 15.29 22.71 -9.71
CA CYS A 545 14.90 22.38 -8.33
C CYS A 545 13.39 22.55 -8.11
N GLY A 546 12.53 22.23 -9.08
CA GLY A 546 11.08 22.45 -9.00
C GLY A 546 10.40 21.80 -7.77
N SER A 547 9.11 22.05 -7.57
CA SER A 547 8.33 21.57 -6.41
C SER A 547 8.31 20.04 -6.23
N LEU A 548 8.61 19.29 -7.30
CA LEU A 548 8.66 17.83 -7.31
C LEU A 548 10.04 17.27 -6.91
N ARG A 549 11.07 18.11 -6.82
CA ARG A 549 12.42 17.69 -6.44
C ARG A 549 12.59 17.83 -4.94
N THR A 550 13.27 16.87 -4.35
CA THR A 550 13.56 16.78 -2.92
C THR A 550 14.96 17.31 -2.61
N GLY A 551 15.25 17.54 -1.33
CA GLY A 551 16.60 17.92 -0.90
C GLY A 551 17.67 16.89 -1.28
N SER A 552 17.32 15.59 -1.33
CA SER A 552 18.25 14.53 -1.75
C SER A 552 18.58 14.60 -3.24
N ASP A 553 17.64 14.95 -4.11
CA ASP A 553 17.88 15.15 -5.55
C ASP A 553 18.90 16.28 -5.77
N ILE A 554 18.76 17.37 -5.02
CA ILE A 554 19.67 18.51 -5.08
C ILE A 554 21.07 18.13 -4.58
N VAL A 555 21.16 17.38 -3.48
CA VAL A 555 22.45 16.90 -2.96
C VAL A 555 23.11 15.95 -3.97
N ALA A 556 22.35 15.06 -4.59
CA ALA A 556 22.85 14.18 -5.65
C ALA A 556 23.37 14.98 -6.85
N GLU A 557 22.66 16.03 -7.26
CA GLU A 557 23.09 16.92 -8.35
C GLU A 557 24.36 17.70 -7.97
N PHE A 558 24.46 18.22 -6.75
CA PHE A 558 25.67 18.90 -6.27
C PHE A 558 26.88 17.96 -6.20
N ARG A 559 26.68 16.68 -5.85
CA ARG A 559 27.74 15.66 -5.88
C ARG A 559 28.15 15.34 -7.30
N ALA A 560 27.20 15.14 -8.20
CA ALA A 560 27.46 14.84 -9.61
C ALA A 560 28.21 15.99 -10.32
N THR A 561 27.99 17.23 -9.89
CA THR A 561 28.63 18.44 -10.47
C THR A 561 29.80 18.97 -9.63
N ALA A 562 30.23 18.26 -8.57
CA ALA A 562 31.23 18.76 -7.61
C ALA A 562 32.60 19.06 -8.23
N GLY A 563 32.99 18.34 -9.28
CA GLY A 563 34.27 18.53 -9.99
C GLY A 563 34.24 19.60 -11.09
N THR A 564 33.09 20.25 -11.33
CA THR A 564 32.89 21.17 -12.46
C THR A 564 32.58 22.59 -11.98
N LYS A 565 32.89 23.60 -12.80
CA LYS A 565 32.32 24.93 -12.63
C LYS A 565 30.83 24.85 -12.90
N ARG A 566 30.01 25.41 -12.01
CA ARG A 566 28.55 25.39 -12.13
C ARG A 566 27.98 26.77 -11.83
N VAL A 567 26.85 27.08 -12.44
CA VAL A 567 26.08 28.30 -12.19
C VAL A 567 24.84 27.90 -11.40
N LEU A 568 24.63 28.56 -10.26
CA LEU A 568 23.47 28.35 -9.40
C LEU A 568 22.54 29.54 -9.54
N THR A 569 21.27 29.30 -9.82
CA THR A 569 20.26 30.36 -9.88
C THR A 569 19.42 30.31 -8.62
N PHE A 570 19.35 31.44 -7.89
CA PHE A 570 18.55 31.57 -6.67
C PHE A 570 17.42 32.58 -6.88
N ALA A 571 16.21 32.29 -6.42
CA ALA A 571 15.13 33.25 -6.28
C ALA A 571 15.25 33.95 -4.93
N ARG A 572 15.31 35.28 -4.92
CA ARG A 572 15.28 36.09 -3.69
C ARG A 572 13.85 36.45 -3.34
N ASP A 573 13.54 36.45 -2.05
CA ASP A 573 12.27 37.00 -1.56
C ASP A 573 12.18 38.48 -1.94
N SER A 574 11.09 38.86 -2.63
CA SER A 574 10.86 40.21 -3.15
C SER A 574 10.85 41.27 -2.05
N LYS A 575 10.46 40.90 -0.81
CA LYS A 575 10.54 41.77 0.36
C LYS A 575 11.96 42.18 0.72
N ARG A 576 12.96 41.37 0.38
CA ARG A 576 14.37 41.67 0.64
C ARG A 576 15.03 42.44 -0.49
N GLN A 577 14.58 42.21 -1.73
CA GLN A 577 15.03 43.01 -2.87
C GLN A 577 14.68 44.48 -2.74
N SER A 578 13.49 44.81 -2.23
CA SER A 578 13.12 46.20 -1.95
C SER A 578 13.99 46.85 -0.87
N LEU A 579 14.41 46.09 0.15
CA LEU A 579 15.31 46.58 1.20
C LEU A 579 16.74 46.80 0.71
N LEU A 580 17.26 45.93 -0.16
CA LEU A 580 18.59 46.08 -0.76
C LEU A 580 18.67 47.17 -1.83
N GLN A 581 17.55 47.55 -2.45
CA GLN A 581 17.49 48.67 -3.40
C GLN A 581 17.27 50.03 -2.71
N ALA A 582 16.86 50.03 -1.45
CA ALA A 582 16.66 51.25 -0.65
C ALA A 582 17.94 51.75 0.04
N HIS A 583 19.04 50.98 -0.06
CA HIS A 583 20.38 51.30 0.44
C HIS A 583 21.36 51.30 -0.72
#